data_AF-A0A2M8Q6W4-F1
#
_entry.id   AF-A0A2M8Q6W4-F1
#
_cell.length_a   1.000
_cell.length_b   1.000
_cell.length_c   1.000
_cell.angle_alpha   90.00
_cell.angle_beta   90.00
_cell.angle_gamma   90.00
#
_symmetry.space_group_name_H-M   'P 1'
#
loop_
_entity.id
_entity.type
_entity.pdbx_description
1 polymer ?
#
loop_
_entity_poly.entity_id
_entity_poly.type
_entity_poly.pdbx_seq_one_letter_code
_entity_poly.pdbx_strand_id
1 'polypeptide(L)'
;LVRGLPWLDWQFLTSFDSRFPERAGILAAMVGTALTIVITVIVSLPVGIMSAIYLEEYARDNWFTRLIEINIANLAAVPSIIYGLLGLAVFVRFFGLNRSILAGGLTLALLVLPIIIVVSREAIRSVPNGI
;
A
#
# COMPACT_ATOMS: atom_id res chain seq x y z
N LEU A 1 24.19 14.02 -16.87
CA LEU A 1 22.82 14.42 -17.24
C LEU A 1 22.67 14.61 -18.75
N VAL A 2 23.43 15.50 -19.40
CA VAL A 2 23.30 15.77 -20.85
C VAL A 2 23.46 14.53 -21.76
N ARG A 3 24.31 13.56 -21.38
CA ARG A 3 24.53 12.32 -22.14
C ARG A 3 23.41 11.26 -22.02
N GLY A 4 22.50 11.41 -21.04
CA GLY A 4 21.41 10.46 -20.79
C GLY A 4 20.06 10.89 -21.36
N LEU A 5 19.89 12.19 -21.66
CA LEU A 5 18.65 12.72 -22.24
C LEU A 5 18.23 12.04 -23.56
N PRO A 6 19.14 11.69 -24.48
CA PRO A 6 18.76 10.98 -25.71
C PRO A 6 18.16 9.58 -25.48
N TRP A 7 18.37 9.00 -24.29
CA TRP A 7 17.85 7.67 -23.94
C TRP A 7 16.43 7.72 -23.34
N LEU A 8 15.90 8.90 -23.03
CA LEU A 8 14.51 9.09 -22.61
C LEU A 8 13.62 9.26 -23.84
N ASP A 9 13.52 8.20 -24.64
CA ASP A 9 12.73 8.17 -25.86
C ASP A 9 11.47 7.29 -25.71
N TRP A 10 10.67 7.25 -26.77
CA TRP A 10 9.44 6.45 -26.77
C TRP A 10 9.73 4.95 -26.62
N GLN A 11 10.88 4.50 -27.12
CA GLN A 11 11.32 3.12 -27.00
C GLN A 11 11.56 2.76 -25.53
N PHE A 12 12.25 3.61 -24.77
CA PHE A 12 12.53 3.39 -23.34
C PHE A 12 11.25 3.22 -22.51
N LEU A 13 10.21 3.98 -22.81
CA LEU A 13 8.92 3.90 -22.10
C LEU A 13 8.09 2.68 -22.50
N THR A 14 8.18 2.23 -23.76
CA THR A 14 7.31 1.18 -24.32
C THR A 14 7.98 -0.19 -24.44
N SER A 15 9.28 -0.29 -24.15
CA SER A 15 10.03 -1.55 -24.22
C SER A 15 10.18 -2.22 -22.87
N PHE A 16 10.31 -3.54 -22.91
CA PHE A 16 10.66 -4.36 -21.74
C PHE A 16 12.13 -4.20 -21.35
N ASP A 17 12.47 -4.69 -20.16
CA ASP A 17 13.86 -4.78 -19.74
C ASP A 17 14.65 -5.71 -20.68
N SER A 18 15.89 -5.35 -20.97
CA SER A 18 16.76 -6.06 -21.91
C SER A 18 18.17 -6.09 -21.37
N ARG A 19 18.91 -7.16 -21.69
CA ARG A 19 20.35 -7.27 -21.44
C ARG A 19 21.18 -6.41 -22.40
N PHE A 20 20.59 -6.01 -23.53
CA PHE A 20 21.18 -5.09 -24.49
C PHE A 20 20.72 -3.67 -24.18
N PRO A 21 21.62 -2.75 -23.79
CA PRO A 21 21.27 -1.39 -23.38
C PRO A 21 20.44 -0.65 -24.42
N GLU A 22 20.71 -0.85 -25.72
CA GLU A 22 20.06 -0.16 -26.83
C GLU A 22 18.58 -0.53 -27.00
N ARG A 23 18.11 -1.59 -26.33
CA ARG A 23 16.72 -2.08 -26.38
C ARG A 23 16.06 -2.08 -25.01
N ALA A 24 16.78 -1.65 -23.97
CA ALA A 24 16.28 -1.70 -22.60
C ALA A 24 15.22 -0.61 -22.39
N GLY A 25 14.07 -1.00 -21.86
CA GLY A 25 13.03 -0.09 -21.41
C GLY A 25 12.52 -0.41 -20.01
N ILE A 26 11.55 0.37 -19.55
CA ILE A 26 11.02 0.32 -18.19
C ILE A 26 9.55 -0.10 -18.12
N LEU A 27 8.96 -0.56 -19.24
CA LEU A 27 7.53 -0.86 -19.32
C LEU A 27 7.09 -1.86 -18.25
N ALA A 28 7.83 -2.96 -18.05
CA ALA A 28 7.50 -3.96 -17.03
C ALA A 28 7.51 -3.38 -15.61
N ALA A 29 8.50 -2.54 -15.29
CA ALA A 29 8.58 -1.90 -13.98
C ALA A 29 7.42 -0.91 -13.79
N MET A 30 7.13 -0.07 -14.80
CA MET A 30 6.03 0.89 -14.75
C MET A 30 4.67 0.20 -14.57
N VAL A 31 4.37 -0.80 -15.40
CA VAL A 31 3.11 -1.55 -15.33
C VAL A 31 3.03 -2.34 -14.02
N GLY A 32 4.12 -2.98 -13.61
CA GLY A 32 4.19 -3.71 -12.35
C GLY A 32 3.90 -2.81 -11.14
N THR A 33 4.52 -1.63 -11.08
CA THR A 33 4.26 -0.62 -10.04
C THR A 33 2.82 -0.13 -10.09
N ALA A 34 2.31 0.23 -11.27
CA ALA A 34 0.93 0.73 -11.43
C ALA A 34 -0.10 -0.30 -10.94
N LEU A 35 0.02 -1.57 -11.36
CA LEU A 35 -0.87 -2.64 -10.92
C LEU A 35 -0.74 -2.91 -9.42
N THR A 36 0.48 -2.88 -8.88
CA THR A 36 0.69 -3.03 -7.44
C THR A 36 -0.02 -1.93 -6.65
N ILE A 37 0.14 -0.66 -7.07
CA ILE A 37 -0.53 0.49 -6.46
C ILE A 37 -2.04 0.34 -6.54
N VAL A 38 -2.60 -0.04 -7.69
CA VAL A 38 -4.04 -0.24 -7.87
C VAL A 38 -4.58 -1.26 -6.87
N ILE A 39 -3.93 -2.40 -6.72
CA ILE A 39 -4.33 -3.44 -5.76
C ILE A 39 -4.24 -2.90 -4.32
N THR A 40 -3.13 -2.22 -4.00
CA THR A 40 -2.94 -1.61 -2.68
C THR A 40 -4.06 -0.63 -2.36
N VAL A 41 -4.41 0.26 -3.29
CA VAL A 41 -5.46 1.28 -3.14
C VAL A 41 -6.84 0.65 -2.97
N ILE A 42 -7.20 -0.29 -3.85
CA ILE A 42 -8.51 -0.96 -3.82
C ILE A 42 -8.75 -1.68 -2.50
N VAL A 43 -7.71 -2.23 -1.88
CA VAL A 43 -7.84 -2.95 -0.61
C VAL A 43 -7.72 -2.02 0.59
N SER A 44 -6.69 -1.16 0.62
CA SER A 44 -6.36 -0.39 1.83
C SER A 44 -7.25 0.83 2.03
N LEU A 45 -7.68 1.53 0.96
CA LEU A 45 -8.52 2.72 1.12
C LEU A 45 -9.89 2.39 1.70
N PRO A 46 -10.69 1.44 1.15
CA PRO A 46 -12.01 1.18 1.70
C PRO A 46 -11.93 0.68 3.14
N VAL A 47 -11.03 -0.27 3.43
CA VAL A 47 -10.87 -0.83 4.77
C VAL A 47 -10.41 0.23 5.76
N GLY A 48 -9.43 1.06 5.38
CA GLY A 48 -8.88 2.09 6.25
C GLY A 48 -9.86 3.22 6.55
N ILE A 49 -10.53 3.73 5.52
CA ILE A 49 -11.53 4.80 5.66
C ILE A 49 -12.75 4.31 6.44
N MET A 50 -13.28 3.12 6.13
CA MET A 50 -14.41 2.57 6.88
C MET A 50 -14.05 2.32 8.35
N SER A 51 -12.83 1.85 8.63
CA SER A 51 -12.34 1.66 9.99
C SER A 51 -12.23 2.99 10.73
N ALA A 52 -11.75 4.05 10.06
CA ALA A 52 -11.68 5.39 10.64
C ALA A 52 -13.06 5.97 10.95
N ILE A 53 -13.99 5.90 9.99
CA ILE A 53 -15.39 6.33 10.19
C ILE A 53 -16.02 5.57 11.35
N TYR A 54 -15.88 4.25 11.39
CA TYR A 54 -16.44 3.43 12.46
C TYR A 54 -15.86 3.82 13.82
N LEU A 55 -14.54 3.93 13.94
CA LEU A 55 -13.86 4.24 15.20
C LEU A 55 -14.13 5.66 15.70
N GLU A 56 -14.37 6.61 14.79
CA GLU A 56 -14.56 8.01 15.16
C GLU A 56 -16.03 8.40 15.39
N GLU A 57 -16.95 7.90 14.56
CA GLU A 57 -18.37 8.31 14.62
C GLU A 57 -19.26 7.31 15.37
N TYR A 58 -18.92 6.01 15.34
CA TYR A 58 -19.83 4.95 15.80
C TYR A 58 -19.33 4.22 17.05
N ALA A 59 -18.02 4.08 17.21
CA ALA A 59 -17.43 3.29 18.28
C ALA A 59 -17.59 3.99 19.63
N ARG A 60 -18.11 3.26 20.61
CA ARG A 60 -18.16 3.71 22.01
C ARG A 60 -16.79 3.52 22.65
N ASP A 61 -16.42 4.40 23.58
CA ASP A 61 -15.21 4.20 24.40
C ASP A 61 -15.42 3.01 25.35
N ASN A 62 -14.88 1.86 24.97
CA ASN A 62 -14.91 0.63 25.75
C ASN A 62 -13.60 -0.14 25.55
N TRP A 63 -13.41 -1.20 26.35
CA TRP A 63 -12.18 -1.99 26.32
C TRP A 63 -11.88 -2.59 24.93
N PHE A 64 -12.90 -2.91 24.15
CA PHE A 64 -12.76 -3.49 22.81
C PHE A 64 -12.28 -2.45 21.79
N THR A 65 -12.87 -1.25 21.80
CA THR A 65 -12.42 -0.12 20.97
C THR A 65 -10.97 0.23 21.29
N ARG A 66 -10.62 0.33 22.58
CA ARG A 66 -9.25 0.59 23.03
C ARG A 66 -8.27 -0.49 22.57
N LEU A 67 -8.68 -1.76 22.58
CA LEU A 67 -7.86 -2.85 22.07
C LEU A 67 -7.58 -2.70 20.57
N ILE A 68 -8.59 -2.34 19.76
CA ILE A 68 -8.42 -2.09 18.33
C ILE A 68 -7.44 -0.93 18.11
N GLU A 69 -7.60 0.18 18.82
CA GLU A 69 -6.72 1.34 18.70
C GLU A 69 -5.26 1.01 19.03
N ILE A 70 -5.03 0.25 20.10
CA ILE A 70 -3.68 -0.23 20.47
C ILE A 70 -3.09 -1.08 19.36
N ASN A 71 -3.87 -1.96 18.74
CA ASN A 71 -3.39 -2.79 17.63
C ASN A 71 -3.07 -1.95 16.38
N ILE A 72 -3.87 -0.92 16.07
CA ILE A 72 -3.57 0.00 14.96
C ILE A 72 -2.26 0.75 15.23
N ALA A 73 -2.06 1.25 16.45
CA ALA A 73 -0.83 1.92 16.85
C ALA A 73 0.39 0.97 16.79
N ASN A 74 0.23 -0.27 17.26
CA ASN A 74 1.27 -1.29 17.17
C ASN A 74 1.62 -1.62 15.72
N LEU A 75 0.62 -1.78 14.85
CA LEU A 75 0.83 -2.00 13.41
C LEU A 75 1.59 -0.81 12.78
N ALA A 76 1.22 0.42 13.09
CA ALA A 76 1.92 1.60 12.59
C ALA A 76 3.40 1.65 13.01
N ALA A 77 3.76 1.08 14.16
CA ALA A 77 5.12 1.05 14.68
C ALA A 77 5.99 -0.07 14.10
N VAL A 78 5.40 -1.05 13.40
CA VAL A 78 6.15 -2.19 12.85
C VAL A 78 7.03 -1.73 11.67
N PRO A 79 8.34 -2.05 11.67
CA PRO A 79 9.21 -1.75 10.53
C PRO A 79 8.74 -2.43 9.23
N SER A 80 8.89 -1.74 8.10
CA SER A 80 8.41 -2.21 6.79
C SER A 80 8.94 -3.59 6.36
N ILE A 81 10.16 -3.95 6.78
CA ILE A 81 10.76 -5.26 6.48
C ILE A 81 9.94 -6.43 7.04
N ILE A 82 9.33 -6.24 8.21
CA ILE A 82 8.50 -7.26 8.87
C ILE A 82 7.23 -7.50 8.05
N TYR A 83 6.62 -6.45 7.49
CA TYR A 83 5.51 -6.59 6.56
C TYR A 83 5.90 -7.39 5.31
N GLY A 84 7.11 -7.19 4.78
CA GLY A 84 7.64 -7.98 3.66
C GLY A 84 7.73 -9.48 4.00
N LEU A 85 8.24 -9.82 5.18
CA LEU A 85 8.31 -11.21 5.65
C LEU A 85 6.93 -11.81 5.93
N LEU A 86 6.02 -11.02 6.50
CA LEU A 86 4.63 -11.41 6.74
C LEU A 86 3.90 -11.67 5.42
N GLY A 87 4.05 -10.79 4.43
CA GLY A 87 3.48 -10.98 3.10
C GLY A 87 4.00 -12.24 2.41
N LEU A 88 5.30 -12.53 2.53
CA LEU A 88 5.88 -13.79 2.05
C LEU A 88 5.27 -15.02 2.75
N ALA A 89 5.12 -14.98 4.08
CA ALA A 89 4.56 -16.09 4.83
C ALA A 89 3.07 -16.31 4.51
N VAL A 90 2.28 -15.24 4.53
CA VAL A 90 0.82 -15.27 4.42
C VAL A 90 0.39 -15.39 2.96
N PHE A 91 0.76 -14.45 2.10
CA PHE A 91 0.23 -14.41 0.73
C PHE A 91 0.93 -15.40 -0.19
N VAL A 92 2.26 -15.50 -0.12
CA VAL A 92 3.02 -16.35 -1.05
C VAL A 92 2.96 -17.82 -0.63
N ARG A 93 3.23 -18.12 0.66
CA ARG A 93 3.32 -19.50 1.15
C ARG A 93 1.97 -20.06 1.58
N PHE A 94 1.26 -19.38 2.47
CA PHE A 94 0.01 -19.89 3.05
C PHE A 94 -1.16 -19.86 2.05
N PHE A 95 -1.39 -18.73 1.38
CA PHE A 95 -2.44 -18.60 0.36
C PHE A 95 -2.01 -19.06 -1.04
N GLY A 96 -0.74 -19.45 -1.24
CA GLY A 96 -0.27 -19.99 -2.52
C GLY A 96 -0.31 -19.00 -3.69
N LEU A 97 -0.31 -17.69 -3.43
CA LEU A 97 -0.40 -16.66 -4.49
C LEU A 97 0.89 -16.54 -5.32
N ASN A 98 1.92 -17.33 -5.01
CA ASN A 98 3.26 -17.28 -5.60
C ASN A 98 3.87 -15.88 -5.52
N ARG A 99 5.05 -15.69 -6.12
CA ARG A 99 5.66 -14.35 -6.26
C ARG A 99 4.91 -13.59 -7.35
N SER A 100 3.83 -12.92 -6.98
CA SER A 100 2.93 -12.23 -7.91
C SER A 100 2.68 -10.77 -7.51
N ILE A 101 2.21 -9.99 -8.48
CA ILE A 101 1.80 -8.58 -8.28
C ILE A 101 0.69 -8.49 -7.21
N LEU A 102 -0.22 -9.46 -7.19
CA LEU A 102 -1.28 -9.55 -6.18
C LEU A 102 -0.71 -9.71 -4.77
N ALA A 103 0.23 -10.65 -4.57
CA ALA A 103 0.87 -10.84 -3.27
C ALA A 103 1.63 -9.58 -2.81
N GLY A 104 2.34 -8.91 -3.74
CA GLY A 104 3.02 -7.64 -3.45
C GLY A 104 2.05 -6.52 -3.08
N GLY A 105 0.98 -6.35 -3.86
CA GLY A 105 -0.04 -5.33 -3.64
C GLY A 105 -0.79 -5.50 -2.33
N LEU A 106 -1.12 -6.74 -1.95
CA LEU A 106 -1.74 -7.07 -0.66
C LEU A 106 -0.79 -6.84 0.52
N THR A 107 0.50 -7.13 0.34
CA THR A 107 1.53 -6.86 1.36
C THR A 107 1.64 -5.36 1.62
N LEU A 108 1.69 -4.55 0.57
CA LEU A 108 1.69 -3.09 0.70
C LEU A 108 0.37 -2.56 1.25
N ALA A 109 -0.77 -3.19 0.93
CA ALA A 109 -2.05 -2.83 1.51
C ALA A 109 -2.02 -2.95 3.04
N LEU A 110 -1.49 -4.05 3.58
CA LEU A 110 -1.33 -4.23 5.03
C LEU A 110 -0.38 -3.21 5.66
N LEU A 111 0.71 -2.87 4.96
CA LEU A 111 1.70 -1.91 5.44
C LEU A 111 1.12 -0.50 5.55
N VAL A 112 0.36 -0.05 4.55
CA VAL A 112 -0.15 1.33 4.48
C VAL A 112 -1.48 1.49 5.23
N LEU A 113 -2.21 0.40 5.50
CA LEU A 113 -3.49 0.40 6.21
C LEU A 113 -3.51 1.20 7.52
N PRO A 114 -2.58 1.00 8.50
CA PRO A 114 -2.63 1.76 9.75
C PRO A 114 -2.46 3.27 9.53
N ILE A 115 -1.65 3.67 8.55
CA ILE A 115 -1.46 5.09 8.18
C ILE A 115 -2.76 5.67 7.63
N ILE A 116 -3.44 4.96 6.72
CA ILE A 116 -4.72 5.41 6.17
C ILE A 116 -5.77 5.57 7.28
N ILE A 117 -5.83 4.62 8.23
CA ILE A 117 -6.76 4.70 9.36
C ILE A 117 -6.48 5.95 10.19
N VAL A 118 -5.23 6.17 10.62
CA VAL A 118 -4.86 7.31 11.47
C VAL A 118 -5.15 8.64 10.77
N VAL A 119 -4.68 8.80 9.53
CA VAL A 119 -4.88 10.03 8.75
C VAL A 119 -6.36 10.31 8.50
N SER A 120 -7.15 9.28 8.20
CA SER A 120 -8.59 9.45 7.99
C SER A 120 -9.31 9.85 9.28
N ARG A 121 -8.93 9.31 10.44
CA ARG A 121 -9.49 9.72 11.74
C ARG A 121 -9.15 11.17 12.08
N GLU A 122 -7.89 11.56 11.89
CA GLU A 122 -7.45 12.95 12.10
C GLU A 122 -8.19 13.92 11.18
N ALA A 123 -8.41 13.53 9.92
CA ALA A 123 -9.22 14.30 8.98
C ALA A 123 -10.67 14.47 9.47
N ILE A 124 -11.32 13.40 9.92
CA ILE A 124 -12.70 13.45 10.46
C ILE A 124 -12.75 14.38 11.69
N ARG A 125 -11.85 14.20 12.66
CA ARG A 125 -11.75 15.04 13.87
C ARG A 125 -11.54 16.54 13.59
N SER A 126 -10.91 16.85 12.46
CA SER A 126 -10.63 18.25 12.08
C SER A 126 -11.86 19.01 11.61
N VAL A 127 -12.95 18.31 11.28
CA VAL A 127 -14.22 18.93 10.90
C VAL A 127 -14.94 19.42 12.18
N PRO A 128 -15.23 20.72 12.32
CA PRO A 128 -15.96 21.22 13.47
C PRO A 128 -17.33 20.53 13.58
N ASN A 129 -17.71 20.10 14.78
CA ASN A 129 -19.05 19.60 15.07
C ASN A 129 -20.06 20.75 14.95
N GLY A 130 -20.43 21.09 13.72
CA GLY A 130 -21.42 22.09 13.37
C GLY A 130 -22.79 21.46 13.20
N ILE A 131 -23.37 20.99 14.32
CA ILE A 131 -24.82 20.89 14.52
C ILE A 131 -25.10 21.30 15.98
#